data_AF-K5DFW4-F1
#
_entry.id   AF-K5DFW4-F1
#
_cell.length_a   1.000
_cell.length_b   1.000
_cell.length_c   1.000
_cell.angle_alpha   90.00
_cell.angle_beta   90.00
_cell.angle_gamma   90.00
#
_symmetry.space_group_name_H-M   'P 1'
#
loop_
_entity.id
_entity.type
_entity.pdbx_description
1 polymer ?
#
loop_
_entity_poly.entity_id
_entity_poly.type
_entity_poly.pdbx_seq_one_letter_code
_entity_poly.pdbx_strand_id
1 'polypeptide(L)'
;MKKYRLKKEAVPFFVDKLATAIYDWDVWQKYNVDDKALEEVEDARIEYGIKTSESGATLGGWDKNGMTLCFTLVFPSMKYHEHDVFSKGKMVRELMNRLQRETNSFVTEFYNE
;
A
#
# COMPACT_ATOMS: atom_id res chain seq x y z
N MET A 1 -4.05 -12.22 1.52
CA MET A 1 -5.43 -12.68 1.78
C MET A 1 -6.33 -11.72 1.03
N LYS A 2 -7.29 -12.18 0.22
CA LYS A 2 -8.07 -11.29 -0.65
C LYS A 2 -8.91 -10.32 0.16
N LYS A 3 -8.78 -9.02 -0.15
CA LYS A 3 -9.56 -7.95 0.45
C LYS A 3 -10.68 -7.53 -0.51
N TYR A 4 -11.80 -7.11 0.06
CA TYR A 4 -12.98 -6.68 -0.70
C TYR A 4 -13.50 -5.36 -0.15
N ARG A 5 -14.09 -4.55 -1.05
CA ARG A 5 -14.85 -3.35 -0.71
C ARG A 5 -16.17 -3.31 -1.48
N LEU A 6 -17.11 -2.48 -1.03
CA LEU A 6 -18.35 -2.25 -1.77
C LEU A 6 -18.07 -1.58 -3.12
N LYS A 7 -18.75 -2.06 -4.16
CA LYS A 7 -18.80 -1.37 -5.46
C LYS A 7 -19.45 -0.01 -5.31
N LYS A 8 -19.05 0.96 -6.16
CA LYS A 8 -19.56 2.33 -6.10
C LYS A 8 -21.09 2.42 -6.14
N GLU A 9 -21.73 1.58 -6.93
CA GLU A 9 -23.18 1.48 -7.03
C GLU A 9 -23.85 0.91 -5.78
N ALA A 10 -23.14 0.09 -5.00
CA ALA A 10 -23.66 -0.51 -3.77
C ALA A 10 -23.52 0.44 -2.56
N VAL A 11 -22.49 1.29 -2.55
CA VAL A 11 -22.15 2.23 -1.45
C VAL A 11 -23.36 3.00 -0.88
N PRO A 12 -24.29 3.58 -1.68
CA PRO A 12 -25.41 4.36 -1.15
C PRO A 12 -26.41 3.56 -0.30
N PHE A 13 -26.41 2.23 -0.40
CA PHE A 13 -27.34 1.36 0.31
C PHE A 13 -26.80 0.89 1.67
N PHE A 14 -25.57 1.27 2.03
CA PHE A 14 -24.93 0.87 3.27
C PHE A 14 -24.58 2.08 4.15
N VAL A 15 -24.56 1.85 5.46
CA VAL A 15 -24.14 2.88 6.43
C VAL A 15 -22.68 3.29 6.21
N ASP A 16 -22.35 4.55 6.51
CA ASP A 16 -21.02 5.17 6.27
C ASP A 16 -19.82 4.31 6.70
N LYS A 17 -19.96 3.59 7.82
CA LYS A 17 -18.91 2.70 8.31
C LYS A 17 -18.61 1.55 7.34
N LEU A 18 -19.63 0.95 6.74
CA LEU A 18 -19.51 -0.15 5.77
C LEU A 18 -19.23 0.39 4.37
N ALA A 19 -19.84 1.52 3.99
CA ALA A 19 -19.65 2.22 2.71
C ALA A 19 -18.17 2.41 2.35
N THR A 20 -17.32 2.58 3.37
CA THR A 20 -15.91 2.88 3.18
C THR A 20 -15.01 1.69 3.56
N ALA A 21 -15.54 0.62 4.14
CA ALA A 21 -14.75 -0.48 4.71
C ALA A 21 -14.01 -1.32 3.66
N ILE A 22 -12.88 -1.90 4.07
CA ILE A 22 -12.12 -2.90 3.31
C ILE A 22 -11.86 -4.07 4.26
N TYR A 23 -12.44 -5.23 3.96
CA TYR A 23 -12.34 -6.41 4.81
C TYR A 23 -12.16 -7.68 3.99
N ASP A 24 -11.79 -8.77 4.67
CA ASP A 24 -11.79 -10.11 4.08
C ASP A 24 -13.22 -10.61 3.86
N TRP A 25 -13.36 -11.62 2.99
CA TRP A 25 -14.65 -12.22 2.65
C TRP A 25 -15.46 -12.65 3.88
N ASP A 26 -14.82 -13.31 4.84
CA ASP A 26 -15.47 -13.81 6.07
C ASP A 26 -16.10 -12.70 6.91
N VAL A 27 -15.53 -11.49 6.89
CA VAL A 27 -16.06 -10.34 7.63
C VAL A 27 -17.27 -9.78 6.89
N TRP A 28 -17.23 -9.71 5.56
CA TRP A 28 -18.37 -9.25 4.76
C TRP A 28 -19.58 -10.18 4.85
N GLN A 29 -19.35 -11.50 4.91
CA GLN A 29 -20.41 -12.47 5.15
C GLN A 29 -21.13 -12.26 6.49
N LYS A 30 -20.40 -11.86 7.55
CA LYS A 30 -21.00 -11.52 8.85
C LYS A 30 -21.94 -10.30 8.78
N TYR A 31 -21.75 -9.43 7.80
CA TYR A 31 -22.62 -8.29 7.54
C TYR A 31 -23.74 -8.58 6.54
N ASN A 32 -23.89 -9.84 6.09
CA ASN A 32 -24.86 -10.25 5.07
C ASN A 32 -24.75 -9.44 3.76
N VAL A 33 -23.53 -9.06 3.36
CA VAL A 33 -23.29 -8.37 2.10
C VAL A 33 -23.18 -9.39 0.97
N ASP A 34 -23.96 -9.19 -0.09
CA ASP A 34 -23.97 -10.01 -1.30
C ASP A 34 -22.63 -9.90 -2.05
N ASP A 35 -22.11 -11.01 -2.59
CA ASP A 35 -20.85 -11.04 -3.33
C ASP A 35 -20.88 -10.11 -4.55
N LYS A 36 -22.05 -9.93 -5.18
CA LYS A 36 -22.22 -9.05 -6.34
C LYS A 36 -22.10 -7.58 -5.98
N ALA A 37 -22.28 -7.22 -4.71
CA ALA A 37 -22.11 -5.87 -4.20
C ALA A 37 -20.64 -5.52 -3.89
N LEU A 38 -19.73 -6.49 -3.99
CA LEU A 38 -18.33 -6.35 -3.62
C LEU A 38 -17.39 -6.40 -4.84
N GLU A 39 -16.30 -5.67 -4.75
CA GLU A 39 -15.16 -5.76 -5.66
C GLU A 39 -13.89 -6.13 -4.89
N GLU A 40 -13.03 -6.94 -5.52
CA GLU A 40 -11.72 -7.29 -4.96
C GLU A 40 -10.83 -6.04 -4.97
N VAL A 41 -10.17 -5.81 -3.84
CA VAL A 41 -9.24 -4.71 -3.64
C VAL A 41 -7.85 -5.29 -3.78
N GLU A 42 -7.09 -4.80 -4.77
CA GLU A 42 -5.68 -5.17 -4.92
C GLU A 42 -4.91 -4.84 -3.63
N ASP A 43 -3.95 -5.67 -3.26
CA ASP A 43 -3.08 -5.35 -2.12
C ASP A 43 -2.25 -4.10 -2.43
N ALA A 44 -1.92 -3.33 -1.37
CA ALA A 44 -0.93 -2.27 -1.52
C ALA A 44 0.39 -2.89 -1.96
N ARG A 45 1.00 -2.34 -3.01
CA ARG A 45 2.23 -2.88 -3.59
C ARG A 45 3.31 -1.81 -3.71
N ILE A 46 4.55 -2.27 -3.69
CA ILE A 46 5.72 -1.46 -3.98
C ILE A 46 6.13 -1.77 -5.42
N GLU A 47 6.03 -0.77 -6.29
CA GLU A 47 6.68 -0.78 -7.60
C GLU A 47 8.04 -0.12 -7.44
N TYR A 48 9.13 -0.69 -7.98
CA TYR A 48 10.48 -0.18 -7.77
C TYR A 48 11.34 -0.29 -9.03
N GLY A 49 12.40 0.53 -9.10
CA GLY A 49 13.38 0.53 -10.19
C GLY A 49 14.55 1.47 -9.94
N ILE A 50 15.55 1.47 -10.83
CA ILE A 50 16.65 2.44 -10.80
C ILE A 50 16.21 3.72 -11.51
N LYS A 51 16.66 4.88 -11.01
CA LYS A 51 16.39 6.24 -11.54
C LYS A 51 16.89 6.49 -12.99
N THR A 52 17.19 5.46 -13.75
CA THR A 52 17.47 5.57 -15.19
C THR A 52 16.19 5.75 -16.01
N SER A 53 15.01 5.42 -15.48
CA SER A 53 13.68 5.64 -16.09
C SER A 53 12.52 5.46 -15.09
N GLU A 54 11.32 5.97 -15.40
CA GLU A 54 10.09 5.79 -14.57
C GLU A 54 9.70 4.31 -14.35
N SER A 55 10.17 3.41 -15.22
CA SER A 55 10.08 1.97 -15.06
C SER A 55 11.44 1.35 -15.39
N GLY A 56 12.03 0.62 -14.45
CA GLY A 56 13.32 -0.05 -14.62
C GLY A 56 13.29 -1.41 -13.96
N ALA A 57 13.55 -2.48 -14.71
CA ALA A 57 13.58 -3.85 -14.21
C ALA A 57 14.96 -4.30 -13.71
N THR A 58 15.92 -3.37 -13.59
CA THR A 58 17.29 -3.66 -13.19
C THR A 58 17.53 -3.21 -11.75
N LEU A 59 18.18 -4.06 -10.95
CA LEU A 59 18.66 -3.75 -9.59
C LEU A 59 20.18 -3.51 -9.56
N GLY A 60 20.85 -3.58 -10.72
CA GLY A 60 22.27 -3.30 -10.88
C GLY A 60 22.51 -1.86 -11.32
N GLY A 61 22.76 -0.95 -10.38
CA GLY A 61 23.03 0.47 -10.64
C GLY A 61 23.83 1.10 -9.53
N TRP A 62 25.03 0.57 -9.30
CA TRP A 62 26.02 1.19 -8.41
C TRP A 62 26.82 2.24 -9.19
N ASP A 63 26.79 3.49 -8.72
CA ASP A 63 27.73 4.54 -9.13
C ASP A 63 28.74 4.82 -8.01
N LYS A 64 29.66 5.76 -8.27
CA LYS A 64 30.73 6.16 -7.34
C LYS A 64 30.23 6.73 -5.99
N ASN A 65 28.95 7.08 -5.89
CA ASN A 65 28.30 7.62 -4.71
C ASN A 65 27.28 6.64 -4.09
N GLY A 66 27.12 5.44 -4.66
CA GLY A 66 26.20 4.41 -4.18
C GLY A 66 25.13 4.05 -5.21
N MET A 67 23.94 3.67 -4.74
CA MET A 67 22.82 3.26 -5.58
C MET A 67 21.60 4.13 -5.28
N THR A 68 20.94 4.64 -6.33
CA THR A 68 19.66 5.34 -6.19
C THR A 68 18.51 4.47 -6.65
N LEU A 69 17.69 4.04 -5.70
CA LEU A 69 16.45 3.31 -5.97
C LEU A 69 15.27 4.29 -5.94
N CYS A 70 14.41 4.20 -6.95
CA CYS A 70 13.10 4.82 -6.96
C CYS A 70 12.06 3.75 -6.68
N PHE A 71 11.05 4.08 -5.88
CA PHE A 71 9.89 3.22 -5.72
C PHE A 71 8.62 4.05 -5.58
N THR A 72 7.52 3.46 -6.03
CA THR A 72 6.16 3.99 -5.97
C THR A 72 5.33 3.05 -5.10
N LEU A 73 4.69 3.60 -4.10
CA LEU A 73 3.71 2.89 -3.28
C LEU A 73 2.33 3.04 -3.91
N VAL A 74 1.78 1.94 -4.41
CA VAL A 74 0.43 1.94 -4.99
C VAL A 74 -0.55 1.50 -3.92
N PHE A 75 -1.41 2.42 -3.50
CA PHE A 75 -2.51 2.14 -2.57
C PHE A 75 -3.81 1.95 -3.35
N PRO A 76 -4.58 0.89 -3.07
CA PRO A 76 -5.78 0.55 -3.83
C PRO A 76 -7.02 1.40 -3.43
N SER A 77 -6.89 2.23 -2.39
CA SER A 77 -8.00 2.95 -1.78
C SER A 77 -7.69 4.41 -1.51
N MET A 78 -8.66 5.27 -1.86
CA MET A 78 -8.64 6.71 -1.59
C MET A 78 -8.60 7.04 -0.09
N LYS A 79 -8.98 6.10 0.79
CA LYS A 79 -8.85 6.26 2.24
C LYS A 79 -7.43 6.58 2.68
N TYR A 80 -6.44 5.95 2.04
CA TYR A 80 -5.03 6.20 2.35
C TYR A 80 -4.66 7.64 2.02
N HIS A 81 -5.14 8.14 0.87
CA HIS A 81 -4.94 9.53 0.46
C HIS A 81 -5.65 10.51 1.40
N GLU A 82 -6.93 10.30 1.68
CA GLU A 82 -7.74 11.15 2.56
C GLU A 82 -7.17 11.20 3.98
N HIS A 83 -6.77 10.05 4.53
CA HIS A 83 -6.17 9.97 5.86
C HIS A 83 -4.78 10.62 5.91
N ASP A 84 -3.95 10.47 4.87
CA ASP A 84 -2.65 11.14 4.81
C ASP A 84 -2.79 12.66 4.67
N VAL A 85 -3.72 13.15 3.85
CA VAL A 85 -4.06 14.57 3.73
C VAL A 85 -4.55 15.13 5.08
N PHE A 86 -5.49 14.44 5.73
CA PHE A 86 -6.01 14.84 7.05
C PHE A 86 -4.90 14.86 8.11
N SER A 87 -4.05 13.83 8.11
CA SER A 87 -2.93 13.70 9.06
C SER A 87 -1.68 14.48 8.66
N LYS A 88 -1.75 15.30 7.60
CA LYS A 88 -0.67 16.16 7.09
C LYS A 88 0.63 15.39 6.83
N GLY A 89 0.53 14.24 6.17
CA GLY A 89 1.69 13.42 5.81
C GLY A 89 2.26 12.56 6.94
N LYS A 90 1.57 12.49 8.10
CA LYS A 90 2.03 11.67 9.24
C LYS A 90 2.10 10.19 8.86
N MET A 91 1.10 9.70 8.13
CA MET A 91 1.04 8.30 7.72
C MET A 91 2.20 7.93 6.81
N VAL A 92 2.46 8.74 5.77
CA VAL A 92 3.61 8.52 4.88
C VAL A 92 4.93 8.57 5.65
N ARG A 93 5.07 9.49 6.60
CA ARG A 93 6.28 9.60 7.44
C ARG A 93 6.51 8.36 8.31
N GLU A 94 5.45 7.85 8.94
CA GLU A 94 5.52 6.60 9.72
C GLU A 94 5.95 5.42 8.85
N LEU A 95 5.43 5.33 7.63
CA LEU A 95 5.85 4.31 6.67
C LEU A 95 7.33 4.46 6.28
N MET A 96 7.80 5.68 5.98
CA MET A 96 9.22 5.93 5.66
C MET A 96 10.14 5.58 6.83
N ASN A 97 9.75 5.88 8.06
CA ASN A 97 10.51 5.52 9.26
C ASN A 97 10.64 3.99 9.42
N ARG A 98 9.61 3.24 9.05
CA ARG A 98 9.66 1.76 9.05
C ARG A 98 10.62 1.25 7.98
N LEU A 99 10.54 1.77 6.76
CA LEU A 99 11.47 1.40 5.68
C LEU A 99 12.92 1.69 6.06
N GLN A 100 13.20 2.86 6.65
CA GLN A 100 14.54 3.20 7.13
C GLN A 100 15.05 2.20 8.19
N ARG A 101 14.18 1.76 9.09
CA ARG A 101 14.54 0.77 10.12
C ARG A 101 14.93 -0.56 9.52
N GLU A 102 14.16 -1.06 8.57
CA GLU A 102 14.46 -2.32 7.86
C GLU A 102 15.78 -2.21 7.09
N THR A 103 16.01 -1.10 6.37
CA THR A 103 17.30 -0.85 5.70
C THR A 103 18.47 -0.87 6.66
N ASN A 104 18.33 -0.22 7.83
CA ASN A 104 19.38 -0.22 8.85
C ASN A 104 19.64 -1.63 9.39
N SER A 105 18.60 -2.43 9.61
CA SER A 105 18.74 -3.83 10.07
C SER A 105 19.52 -4.64 9.07
N PHE A 106 19.12 -4.61 7.80
CA PHE A 106 19.78 -5.34 6.72
C PHE A 106 21.27 -4.98 6.59
N VAL A 107 21.60 -3.68 6.62
CA VAL A 107 23.00 -3.22 6.57
C VAL A 107 23.79 -3.67 7.80
N THR A 108 23.17 -3.64 8.98
CA THR A 108 23.81 -4.10 10.21
C THR A 108 24.07 -5.61 10.14
N GLU A 109 23.12 -6.40 9.66
CA GLU A 109 23.29 -7.84 9.45
C GLU A 109 24.43 -8.11 8.47
N PHE A 110 24.43 -7.45 7.30
CA PHE A 110 25.50 -7.60 6.29
C PHE A 110 26.90 -7.27 6.81
N TYR A 111 27.06 -6.22 7.64
CA TYR A 111 28.38 -5.88 8.22
C TYR A 111 28.84 -6.83 9.33
N ASN A 112 27.92 -7.61 9.90
CA ASN A 112 28.21 -8.57 10.96
C ASN A 112 28.21 -10.03 10.45
N GLU A 113 28.05 -10.26 9.14
CA GLU A 113 28.41 -11.50 8.44
C GLU A 113 29.92 -11.55 8.13
#